data_AF-Q9RYK5-F1
#
_entry.id   AF-Q9RYK5-F1
#
_cell.length_a   1.000
_cell.length_b   1.000
_cell.length_c   1.000
_cell.angle_alpha   90.00
_cell.angle_beta   90.00
_cell.angle_gamma   90.00
#
_symmetry.space_group_name_H-M   'P 1'
#
loop_
_entity.id
_entity.type
_entity.pdbx_description
1 polymer ?
#
loop_
_entity_poly.entity_id
_entity_poly.type
_entity_poly.pdbx_seq_one_letter_code
_entity_poly.pdbx_strand_id
1 'polypeptide(L)'
;MSIPPKYSSLWGKPARMRAGGAVALFASLTLSGCAPTFVHQPAPLPDPDPDVILVTLSGRCGFTCQSADNWDYLTASGGTAAISDWLRQRGRHVRTISGTAQVQDTYRSRESAAEQHGYPWVKAQLAAALAEFPRAQIIVMGHSHGSVFGHQLVRDFPATRFRLLIDLDTQCLLWTDYRQSPYAGGCAPDPAHRGQRASDVTPDNVEFNLEVQSSGSDVQRVGQGLVYSPIRDRVPNIRPDGTRRGIVTLRSSDNHIMMPRAGSQSMTLVRGALEQLGF
;
A
#
# COMPACT_ATOMS: atom_id res chain seq x y z
N MET A 1 49.45 13.47 -0.52
CA MET A 1 49.84 14.63 -1.34
C MET A 1 48.61 15.51 -1.55
N SER A 2 48.83 16.81 -1.63
CA SER A 2 47.99 17.88 -1.07
C SER A 2 46.65 18.24 -1.76
N ILE A 3 45.90 19.03 -1.00
CA ILE A 3 44.52 19.58 -1.05
C ILE A 3 44.27 20.62 -2.21
N PRO A 4 43.10 21.31 -2.34
CA PRO A 4 42.25 21.41 -3.54
C PRO A 4 42.18 22.88 -4.09
N PRO A 5 41.12 23.27 -4.83
CA PRO A 5 40.48 24.58 -4.55
C PRO A 5 38.94 24.48 -4.56
N LYS A 6 38.22 24.85 -3.48
CA LYS A 6 37.80 26.21 -3.08
C LYS A 6 37.14 27.05 -4.19
N TYR A 7 35.81 27.08 -4.18
CA TYR A 7 35.02 28.17 -4.76
C TYR A 7 34.87 29.31 -3.76
N SER A 8 35.40 30.45 -4.16
CA SER A 8 35.07 31.82 -3.76
C SER A 8 34.01 32.31 -4.79
N SER A 9 33.14 33.29 -4.63
CA SER A 9 32.84 34.32 -3.64
C SER A 9 31.67 35.16 -4.22
N LEU A 10 31.22 36.18 -3.46
CA LEU A 10 30.60 37.42 -3.93
C LEU A 10 29.14 37.34 -4.42
N TRP A 11 28.20 37.75 -3.55
CA TRP A 11 27.38 38.95 -3.78
C TRP A 11 26.97 39.53 -2.42
N GLY A 12 27.56 40.66 -2.07
CA GLY A 12 27.00 41.58 -1.08
C GLY A 12 26.33 42.74 -1.80
N LYS A 13 25.27 43.31 -1.22
CA LYS A 13 24.94 44.73 -1.35
C LYS A 13 24.48 45.30 -0.01
N PRO A 14 24.84 46.55 0.32
CA PRO A 14 24.63 47.15 1.63
C PRO A 14 23.49 48.20 1.67
N ALA A 15 23.24 48.65 2.91
CA ALA A 15 22.95 50.03 3.34
C ALA A 15 21.50 50.59 3.37
N ARG A 16 21.00 50.66 4.62
CA ARG A 16 20.61 51.84 5.43
C ARG A 16 19.57 52.87 4.93
N MET A 17 18.58 53.03 5.82
CA MET A 17 17.99 54.25 6.41
C MET A 17 17.28 55.27 5.52
N ARG A 18 16.00 55.50 5.85
CA ARG A 18 15.44 56.85 6.03
C ARG A 18 14.60 56.91 7.30
N ALA A 19 14.91 57.93 8.11
CA ALA A 19 14.10 58.44 9.20
C ALA A 19 13.38 59.72 8.73
N GLY A 20 12.25 60.02 9.36
CA GLY A 20 11.43 61.21 9.14
C GLY A 20 10.00 60.80 8.79
N GLY A 21 8.94 61.33 9.39
CA GLY A 21 8.77 62.35 10.41
C GLY A 21 7.29 62.35 10.77
N ALA A 22 6.96 62.81 11.97
CA ALA A 22 5.60 62.81 12.50
C ALA A 22 4.66 63.76 11.73
N VAL A 23 3.47 63.29 11.40
CA VAL A 23 2.25 64.10 11.27
C VAL A 23 1.10 63.30 11.88
N ALA A 24 0.66 63.72 13.05
CA ALA A 24 -0.63 63.36 13.62
C ALA A 24 -1.62 64.45 13.21
N LEU A 25 -2.82 64.10 12.71
CA LEU A 25 -4.09 64.79 13.00
C LEU A 25 -5.26 64.21 12.16
N PHE A 26 -6.38 63.99 12.86
CA PHE A 26 -7.76 63.81 12.39
C PHE A 26 -8.12 62.58 11.53
N ALA A 27 -8.60 61.52 12.19
CA ALA A 27 -9.64 60.64 11.66
C ALA A 27 -10.38 59.91 12.80
N SER A 28 -11.13 60.67 13.60
CA SER A 28 -12.15 60.12 14.49
C SER A 28 -13.50 60.33 13.81
N LEU A 29 -14.05 59.31 13.15
CA LEU A 29 -15.48 59.02 12.93
C LEU A 29 -15.64 57.93 11.86
N THR A 30 -16.56 57.00 12.13
CA THR A 30 -16.98 55.79 11.36
C THR A 30 -16.20 54.47 11.60
N LEU A 31 -16.08 54.05 12.86
CA LEU A 31 -15.93 52.63 13.23
C LEU A 31 -17.34 52.04 13.47
N SER A 32 -18.09 51.81 12.40
CA SER A 32 -19.34 51.06 12.46
C SER A 32 -19.42 50.19 11.22
N GLY A 33 -19.21 48.89 11.39
CA GLY A 33 -19.50 47.90 10.34
C GLY A 33 -18.32 47.02 9.92
N CYS A 34 -17.75 46.27 10.86
CA CYS A 34 -17.13 44.96 10.61
C CYS A 34 -17.19 44.19 11.93
N ALA A 35 -18.38 43.97 12.48
CA ALA A 35 -18.53 42.90 13.46
C ALA A 35 -18.19 41.61 12.70
N PRO A 36 -17.19 40.81 13.12
CA PRO A 36 -16.95 39.53 12.49
C PRO A 36 -18.24 38.72 12.64
N THR A 37 -18.92 38.48 11.52
CA THR A 37 -19.92 37.42 11.46
C THR A 37 -19.16 36.14 11.71
N PHE A 38 -19.22 35.66 12.95
CA PHE A 38 -18.90 34.28 13.28
C PHE A 38 -19.92 33.44 12.51
N VAL A 39 -19.57 33.08 11.28
CA VAL A 39 -20.25 31.99 10.58
C VAL A 39 -20.03 30.79 11.46
N HIS A 40 -21.08 30.39 12.18
CA HIS A 40 -21.10 29.13 12.87
C HIS A 40 -20.99 28.07 11.78
N GLN A 41 -19.75 27.63 11.50
CA GLN A 41 -19.56 26.48 10.66
C GLN A 41 -20.20 25.33 11.43
N PRO A 42 -21.27 24.72 10.91
CA PRO A 42 -21.79 23.51 11.53
C PRO A 42 -20.63 22.54 11.67
N ALA A 43 -20.59 21.82 12.79
CA ALA A 43 -19.60 20.78 12.99
C ALA A 43 -19.57 19.90 11.73
N PRO A 44 -18.37 19.52 11.23
CA PRO A 44 -18.28 18.61 10.11
C PRO A 44 -19.19 17.42 10.37
N LEU A 45 -20.01 17.05 9.38
CA LEU A 45 -20.76 15.80 9.47
C LEU A 45 -19.75 14.68 9.73
N PRO A 46 -20.06 13.72 10.61
CA PRO A 46 -19.19 12.57 10.80
C PRO A 46 -18.97 11.89 9.44
N ASP A 47 -17.74 11.47 9.19
CA ASP A 47 -17.42 10.73 7.98
C ASP A 47 -18.34 9.51 7.89
N PRO A 48 -18.89 9.23 6.71
CA PRO A 48 -19.81 8.12 6.56
C PRO A 48 -19.07 6.79 6.80
N ASP A 49 -19.79 5.80 7.36
CA ASP A 49 -19.25 4.46 7.59
C ASP A 49 -18.63 3.89 6.31
N PRO A 50 -17.45 3.23 6.38
CA PRO A 50 -16.82 2.62 5.23
C PRO A 50 -17.65 1.44 4.74
N ASP A 51 -17.90 1.41 3.44
CA ASP A 51 -18.50 0.27 2.76
C ASP A 51 -17.44 -0.63 2.11
N VAL A 52 -16.18 -0.20 2.11
CA VAL A 52 -15.01 -0.99 1.72
C VAL A 52 -13.90 -0.88 2.76
N ILE A 53 -13.39 -2.03 3.21
CA ILE A 53 -12.13 -2.15 3.94
C ILE A 53 -11.07 -2.65 2.96
N LEU A 54 -10.09 -1.79 2.64
CA LEU A 54 -8.93 -2.13 1.83
C LEU A 54 -7.74 -2.44 2.75
N VAL A 55 -7.36 -3.72 2.80
CA VAL A 55 -6.16 -4.16 3.51
C VAL A 55 -5.00 -4.28 2.52
N THR A 56 -3.86 -3.66 2.81
CA THR A 56 -2.66 -3.73 1.95
C THR A 56 -1.45 -4.26 2.70
N LEU A 57 -0.74 -5.22 2.11
CA LEU A 57 0.45 -5.84 2.71
C LEU A 57 1.64 -5.72 1.76
N SER A 58 2.60 -4.88 2.15
CA SER A 58 3.87 -4.76 1.44
C SER A 58 4.75 -5.97 1.71
N GLY A 59 5.39 -6.51 0.66
CA GLY A 59 6.30 -7.65 0.78
C GLY A 59 7.71 -7.28 1.19
N ARG A 60 8.69 -8.06 0.71
CA ARG A 60 10.10 -7.81 0.95
C ARG A 60 10.58 -6.58 0.15
N CYS A 61 11.41 -5.73 0.76
CA CYS A 61 11.83 -4.48 0.13
C CYS A 61 12.93 -4.65 -0.94
N GLY A 62 13.51 -5.84 -1.09
CA GLY A 62 14.48 -6.18 -2.12
C GLY A 62 15.31 -7.42 -1.78
N PHE A 63 16.21 -7.85 -2.68
CA PHE A 63 17.08 -9.00 -2.47
C PHE A 63 18.10 -8.81 -1.34
N THR A 64 18.63 -7.60 -1.19
CA THR A 64 19.59 -7.23 -0.14
C THR A 64 18.91 -6.79 1.15
N CYS A 65 17.58 -6.62 1.11
CA CYS A 65 16.77 -6.23 2.25
C CYS A 65 16.69 -7.39 3.25
N GLN A 66 17.12 -7.18 4.49
CA GLN A 66 16.82 -8.13 5.57
C GLN A 66 15.31 -8.07 5.86
N SER A 67 14.71 -9.17 6.33
CA SER A 67 13.28 -9.15 6.67
C SER A 67 12.95 -8.02 7.64
N ALA A 68 13.78 -7.77 8.65
CA ALA A 68 13.68 -6.64 9.59
C ALA A 68 13.67 -5.24 8.95
N ASP A 69 14.16 -5.11 7.71
CA ASP A 69 14.21 -3.86 6.96
C ASP A 69 13.01 -3.68 6.00
N ASN A 70 12.07 -4.65 5.97
CA ASN A 70 10.81 -4.49 5.23
C ASN A 70 10.10 -3.21 5.67
N TRP A 71 9.33 -2.58 4.79
CA TRP A 71 8.62 -1.33 5.09
C TRP A 71 7.42 -1.21 4.17
N ASP A 72 6.47 -0.31 4.50
CA ASP A 72 5.23 -0.18 3.75
C ASP A 72 5.38 0.60 2.43
N TYR A 73 6.09 -0.01 1.49
CA TYR A 73 6.34 0.59 0.19
C TYR A 73 5.11 0.60 -0.72
N LEU A 74 4.10 -0.26 -0.55
CA LEU A 74 2.86 -0.17 -1.33
C LEU A 74 2.17 1.18 -1.08
N THR A 75 2.12 1.61 0.18
CA THR A 75 1.60 2.93 0.53
C THR A 75 2.54 4.03 0.04
N ALA A 76 3.84 3.93 0.32
CA ALA A 76 4.78 4.98 -0.05
C ALA A 76 4.98 5.16 -1.57
N SER A 77 4.82 4.10 -2.36
CA SER A 77 4.85 4.15 -3.83
C SER A 77 3.52 4.52 -4.47
N GLY A 78 2.50 4.76 -3.64
CA GLY A 78 1.17 5.22 -4.04
C GLY A 78 0.26 4.12 -4.58
N GLY A 79 0.63 2.84 -4.54
CA GLY A 79 -0.25 1.74 -4.96
C GLY A 79 -1.52 1.66 -4.12
N THR A 80 -1.38 1.76 -2.79
CA THR A 80 -2.52 1.81 -1.86
C THR A 80 -3.44 3.00 -2.16
N ALA A 81 -2.86 4.19 -2.36
CA ALA A 81 -3.60 5.40 -2.72
C ALA A 81 -4.32 5.23 -4.07
N ALA A 82 -3.64 4.68 -5.08
CA ALA A 82 -4.21 4.49 -6.41
C ALA A 82 -5.47 3.63 -6.43
N ILE A 83 -5.56 2.59 -5.58
CA ILE A 83 -6.76 1.76 -5.45
C ILE A 83 -7.83 2.44 -4.59
N SER A 84 -7.46 2.97 -3.43
CA SER A 84 -8.42 3.64 -2.54
C SER A 84 -9.06 4.87 -3.18
N ASP A 85 -8.29 5.69 -3.90
CA ASP A 85 -8.79 6.87 -4.59
C ASP A 85 -9.66 6.50 -5.79
N TRP A 86 -9.32 5.43 -6.52
CA TRP A 86 -10.16 4.94 -7.62
C TRP A 86 -11.54 4.47 -7.15
N LEU A 87 -11.59 3.79 -6.00
CA LEU A 87 -12.84 3.38 -5.34
C LEU A 87 -13.63 4.61 -4.86
N ARG A 88 -12.97 5.58 -4.20
CA ARG A 88 -13.62 6.83 -3.75
C ARG A 88 -14.20 7.63 -4.91
N GLN A 89 -13.51 7.68 -6.05
CA GLN A 89 -14.02 8.33 -7.27
C GLN A 89 -15.29 7.66 -7.83
N ARG A 90 -15.61 6.44 -7.41
CA ARG A 90 -16.84 5.70 -7.72
C ARG A 90 -17.88 5.76 -6.60
N GLY A 91 -17.70 6.68 -5.65
CA GLY A 91 -18.64 6.89 -4.54
C GLY A 91 -18.53 5.86 -3.43
N ARG A 92 -17.43 5.08 -3.36
CA ARG A 92 -17.17 4.16 -2.25
C ARG A 92 -16.55 4.90 -1.07
N HIS A 93 -16.84 4.47 0.15
CA HIS A 93 -16.22 4.95 1.38
C HIS A 93 -15.19 3.92 1.85
N VAL A 94 -13.92 4.28 1.69
CA VAL A 94 -12.82 3.32 1.87
C VAL A 94 -12.05 3.60 3.16
N ARG A 95 -12.04 2.61 4.06
CA ARG A 95 -11.08 2.51 5.16
C ARG A 95 -9.88 1.68 4.72
N THR A 96 -8.67 2.22 4.90
CA THR A 96 -7.43 1.52 4.54
C THR A 96 -6.72 1.01 5.79
N ILE A 97 -6.26 -0.24 5.75
CA ILE A 97 -5.39 -0.85 6.77
C ILE A 97 -4.12 -1.31 6.05
N SER A 98 -2.99 -0.72 6.36
CA SER A 98 -1.74 -1.01 5.67
C SER A 98 -0.69 -1.56 6.61
N GLY A 99 0.09 -2.51 6.12
CA GLY A 99 1.21 -3.07 6.85
C GLY A 99 2.17 -3.80 5.94
N THR A 100 2.98 -4.64 6.55
CA THR A 100 4.18 -5.20 5.90
C THR A 100 4.32 -6.69 6.22
N ALA A 101 5.09 -7.39 5.39
CA ALA A 101 5.45 -8.78 5.57
C ALA A 101 6.41 -8.95 6.75
N GLN A 102 5.88 -8.81 7.96
CA GLN A 102 6.61 -8.87 9.23
C GLN A 102 5.80 -9.60 10.28
N VAL A 103 6.51 -10.27 11.18
CA VAL A 103 5.90 -11.12 12.21
C VAL A 103 5.77 -10.42 13.56
N GLN A 104 6.41 -9.26 13.71
CA GLN A 104 6.24 -8.35 14.84
C GLN A 104 5.00 -7.47 14.63
N ASP A 105 4.38 -7.04 15.72
CA ASP A 105 3.23 -6.14 15.68
C ASP A 105 3.63 -4.76 15.11
N THR A 106 4.64 -4.15 15.72
CA THR A 106 5.27 -2.91 15.27
C THR A 106 6.79 -3.04 15.25
N TYR A 107 7.44 -2.23 14.42
CA TYR A 107 8.91 -2.19 14.28
C TYR A 107 9.35 -0.91 13.55
N ARG A 108 10.66 -0.69 13.44
CA ARG A 108 11.24 0.38 12.61
C ARG A 108 12.20 -0.23 11.61
N SER A 109 11.93 -0.02 10.33
CA SER A 109 12.82 -0.42 9.23
C SER A 109 13.97 0.57 9.07
N ARG A 110 15.09 0.18 8.46
CA ARG A 110 16.13 1.15 8.07
C ARG A 110 15.69 2.10 6.95
N GLU A 111 14.71 1.68 6.14
CA GLU A 111 14.23 2.43 4.96
C GLU A 111 13.19 3.51 5.32
N SER A 112 12.56 3.41 6.49
CA SER A 112 11.55 4.34 7.00
C SER A 112 11.85 4.74 8.43
N ALA A 113 11.91 6.05 8.68
CA ALA A 113 12.06 6.60 10.03
C ALA A 113 10.79 6.45 10.90
N ALA A 114 9.64 6.16 10.28
CA ALA A 114 8.37 5.98 10.97
C ALA A 114 8.23 4.55 11.52
N GLU A 115 7.47 4.41 12.61
CA GLU A 115 7.02 3.09 13.04
C GLU A 115 6.20 2.43 11.92
N GLN A 116 6.45 1.14 11.72
CA GLN A 116 5.82 0.31 10.70
C GLN A 116 4.99 -0.78 11.40
N HIS A 117 3.97 -1.27 10.72
CA HIS A 117 3.08 -2.31 11.23
C HIS A 117 3.30 -3.62 10.49
N GLY A 118 3.42 -4.71 11.23
CA GLY A 118 3.51 -6.05 10.68
C GLY A 118 2.15 -6.75 10.63
N TYR A 119 2.19 -8.03 10.28
CA TYR A 119 1.01 -8.85 10.08
C TYR A 119 0.10 -8.98 11.31
N PRO A 120 0.62 -9.21 12.54
CA PRO A 120 -0.25 -9.29 13.72
C PRO A 120 -1.10 -8.04 13.94
N TRP A 121 -0.53 -6.86 13.72
CA TRP A 121 -1.22 -5.59 13.85
C TRP A 121 -2.33 -5.47 12.82
N VAL A 122 -2.01 -5.76 11.54
CA VAL A 122 -2.99 -5.73 10.44
C VAL A 122 -4.15 -6.69 10.72
N LYS A 123 -3.86 -7.89 11.22
CA LYS A 123 -4.88 -8.87 11.61
C LYS A 123 -5.79 -8.32 12.72
N ALA A 124 -5.22 -7.71 13.75
CA ALA A 124 -6.00 -7.12 14.84
C ALA A 124 -6.88 -5.95 14.35
N GLN A 125 -6.35 -5.08 13.47
CA GLN A 125 -7.12 -3.98 12.89
C GLN A 125 -8.27 -4.46 12.01
N LEU A 126 -8.04 -5.50 11.20
CA LEU A 126 -9.13 -6.09 10.41
C LEU A 126 -10.20 -6.68 11.33
N ALA A 127 -9.83 -7.43 12.36
CA ALA A 127 -10.80 -7.96 13.32
C ALA A 127 -11.67 -6.86 13.96
N ALA A 128 -11.05 -5.76 14.38
CA ALA A 128 -11.75 -4.60 14.92
C ALA A 128 -12.70 -3.97 13.88
N ALA A 129 -12.21 -3.75 12.65
CA ALA A 129 -13.02 -3.18 11.58
C ALA A 129 -14.19 -4.08 11.17
N LEU A 130 -14.07 -5.41 11.25
CA LEU A 130 -15.16 -6.33 10.98
C LEU A 130 -16.24 -6.31 12.06
N ALA A 131 -15.85 -6.11 13.32
CA ALA A 131 -16.79 -5.93 14.41
C ALA A 131 -17.54 -4.59 14.31
N GLU A 132 -16.83 -3.54 13.89
CA GLU A 132 -17.37 -2.18 13.72
C GLU A 132 -18.25 -2.06 12.46
N PHE A 133 -17.81 -2.65 11.34
CA PHE A 133 -18.42 -2.50 10.01
C PHE A 133 -18.75 -3.85 9.37
N PRO A 134 -19.70 -4.63 9.93
CA PRO A 134 -19.98 -6.00 9.49
C PRO A 134 -20.53 -6.12 8.06
N ARG A 135 -20.93 -5.00 7.45
CA ARG A 135 -21.45 -4.94 6.07
C ARG A 135 -20.42 -4.49 5.05
N ALA A 136 -19.24 -4.05 5.48
CA ALA A 136 -18.20 -3.58 4.57
C ALA A 136 -17.68 -4.73 3.69
N GLN A 137 -17.44 -4.44 2.41
CA GLN A 137 -16.74 -5.35 1.53
C GLN A 137 -15.25 -5.33 1.84
N ILE A 138 -14.60 -6.49 1.85
CA ILE A 138 -13.19 -6.58 2.19
C ILE A 138 -12.38 -6.89 0.94
N ILE A 139 -11.40 -6.03 0.67
CA ILE A 139 -10.42 -6.20 -0.38
C ILE A 139 -9.06 -6.35 0.29
N VAL A 140 -8.33 -7.40 -0.03
CA VAL A 140 -6.94 -7.60 0.43
C VAL A 140 -6.04 -7.48 -0.78
N MET A 141 -5.00 -6.66 -0.70
CA MET A 141 -3.98 -6.51 -1.73
C MET A 141 -2.60 -6.79 -1.15
N GLY A 142 -1.90 -7.78 -1.69
CA GLY A 142 -0.53 -8.08 -1.33
C GLY A 142 0.42 -7.86 -2.50
N HIS A 143 1.69 -7.60 -2.19
CA HIS A 143 2.77 -7.68 -3.18
C HIS A 143 3.89 -8.59 -2.68
N SER A 144 4.45 -9.44 -3.54
CA SER A 144 5.59 -10.30 -3.19
C SER A 144 5.28 -11.18 -1.97
N HIS A 145 6.07 -11.08 -0.91
CA HIS A 145 5.81 -11.72 0.39
C HIS A 145 4.52 -11.25 1.07
N GLY A 146 4.08 -10.03 0.78
CA GLY A 146 2.84 -9.48 1.29
C GLY A 146 1.60 -10.22 0.78
N SER A 147 1.65 -10.77 -0.45
CA SER A 147 0.59 -11.64 -0.97
C SER A 147 0.49 -12.95 -0.19
N VAL A 148 1.63 -13.54 0.20
CA VAL A 148 1.64 -14.73 1.06
C VAL A 148 0.95 -14.44 2.40
N PHE A 149 1.25 -13.30 3.02
CA PHE A 149 0.54 -12.85 4.22
C PHE A 149 -0.92 -12.49 3.95
N GLY A 150 -1.28 -11.98 2.77
CA GLY A 150 -2.67 -11.75 2.37
C GLY A 150 -3.48 -13.06 2.31
N HIS A 151 -2.91 -14.10 1.71
CA HIS A 151 -3.48 -15.45 1.73
C HIS A 151 -3.58 -16.03 3.15
N GLN A 152 -2.61 -15.76 4.03
CA GLN A 152 -2.70 -16.15 5.44
C GLN A 152 -3.81 -15.37 6.17
N LEU A 153 -3.96 -14.07 5.91
CA LEU A 153 -5.00 -13.23 6.50
C LEU A 153 -6.38 -13.79 6.21
N VAL A 154 -6.64 -14.14 4.96
CA VAL A 154 -7.92 -14.74 4.55
C VAL A 154 -8.20 -16.04 5.32
N ARG A 155 -7.19 -16.89 5.52
CA ARG A 155 -7.31 -18.16 6.27
C ARG A 155 -7.57 -17.95 7.75
N ASP A 156 -7.02 -16.88 8.31
CA ASP A 156 -7.21 -16.53 9.72
C ASP A 156 -8.65 -16.08 10.03
N PHE A 157 -9.45 -15.74 9.01
CA PHE A 157 -10.84 -15.34 9.14
C PHE A 157 -11.78 -16.20 8.27
N PRO A 158 -11.89 -17.52 8.53
CA PRO A 158 -12.59 -18.45 7.64
C PRO A 158 -14.10 -18.19 7.54
N ALA A 159 -14.70 -17.57 8.57
CA ALA A 159 -16.11 -17.19 8.58
C ALA A 159 -16.40 -15.86 7.84
N THR A 160 -15.35 -15.11 7.47
CA THR A 160 -15.48 -13.81 6.82
C THR A 160 -15.42 -13.98 5.31
N ARG A 161 -16.40 -13.39 4.59
CA ARG A 161 -16.39 -13.33 3.13
C ARG A 161 -15.48 -12.19 2.67
N PHE A 162 -14.38 -12.54 2.03
CA PHE A 162 -13.53 -11.59 1.33
C PHE A 162 -14.06 -11.39 -0.08
N ARG A 163 -14.33 -10.14 -0.44
CA ARG A 163 -14.88 -9.80 -1.75
C ARG A 163 -13.81 -9.92 -2.84
N LEU A 164 -12.57 -9.56 -2.53
CA LEU A 164 -11.45 -9.66 -3.47
C LEU A 164 -10.11 -9.87 -2.76
N LEU A 165 -9.29 -10.76 -3.31
CA LEU A 165 -7.87 -10.90 -2.98
C LEU A 165 -7.03 -10.55 -4.23
N ILE A 166 -6.18 -9.54 -4.14
CA ILE A 166 -5.32 -9.04 -5.20
C ILE A 166 -3.88 -9.45 -4.90
N ASP A 167 -3.32 -10.29 -5.75
CA ASP A 167 -1.94 -10.73 -5.64
C ASP A 167 -1.09 -10.01 -6.68
N LEU A 168 -0.15 -9.19 -6.22
CA LEU A 168 0.85 -8.58 -7.07
C LEU A 168 2.11 -9.45 -6.98
N ASP A 169 2.24 -10.38 -7.93
CA ASP A 169 3.42 -11.20 -8.16
C ASP A 169 3.93 -11.89 -6.88
N THR A 170 3.14 -12.85 -6.39
CA THR A 170 3.39 -13.57 -5.13
C THR A 170 4.72 -14.30 -5.14
N GLN A 171 5.48 -14.20 -4.04
CA GLN A 171 6.82 -14.77 -3.97
C GLN A 171 7.13 -15.47 -2.67
N CYS A 172 7.92 -16.53 -2.82
CA CYS A 172 8.45 -17.31 -1.70
C CYS A 172 9.98 -17.35 -1.68
N LEU A 173 10.63 -16.68 -2.63
CA LEU A 173 12.08 -16.54 -2.63
C LEU A 173 12.52 -15.82 -1.35
N LEU A 174 13.50 -16.38 -0.63
CA LEU A 174 13.95 -15.89 0.68
C LEU A 174 12.84 -15.86 1.76
N TRP A 175 11.82 -16.71 1.67
CA TRP A 175 10.86 -16.93 2.78
C TRP A 175 11.47 -17.65 3.99
N THR A 176 12.78 -17.91 3.98
CA THR A 176 13.53 -18.57 5.05
C THR A 176 13.41 -17.85 6.39
N ASP A 177 13.28 -16.53 6.36
CA ASP A 177 13.25 -15.67 7.55
C ASP A 177 11.97 -15.87 8.38
N TYR A 178 10.94 -16.49 7.78
CA TYR A 178 9.66 -16.77 8.43
C TYR A 178 9.53 -18.22 8.91
N ARG A 179 10.55 -19.07 8.70
CA ARG A 179 10.49 -20.53 8.99
C ARG A 179 10.22 -20.87 10.45
N GLN A 180 10.58 -19.98 11.38
CA GLN A 180 10.34 -20.16 12.82
C GLN A 180 9.06 -19.44 13.28
N SER A 181 8.37 -18.74 12.37
CA SER A 181 7.12 -18.05 12.69
C SER A 181 5.91 -18.99 12.54
N PRO A 182 4.78 -18.70 13.20
CA PRO A 182 3.51 -19.40 12.96
C PRO A 182 3.04 -19.34 11.50
N TYR A 183 3.61 -18.44 10.69
CA TYR A 183 3.25 -18.20 9.29
C TYR A 183 4.21 -18.88 8.30
N ALA A 184 5.12 -19.73 8.79
CA ALA A 184 6.08 -20.47 7.97
C ALA A 184 5.43 -21.26 6.82
N GLY A 185 4.20 -21.74 7.03
CA GLY A 185 3.45 -22.57 6.09
C GLY A 185 3.00 -21.85 4.82
N GLY A 186 3.00 -20.51 4.77
CA GLY A 186 2.50 -19.75 3.61
C GLY A 186 3.20 -20.08 2.29
N CYS A 187 4.48 -20.47 2.35
CA CYS A 187 5.28 -20.89 1.20
C CYS A 187 5.62 -22.39 1.20
N ALA A 188 5.09 -23.14 2.16
CA ALA A 188 5.28 -24.58 2.20
C ALA A 188 4.39 -25.24 1.12
N PRO A 189 4.87 -26.30 0.45
CA PRO A 189 4.03 -27.16 -0.36
C PRO A 189 2.87 -27.71 0.46
N ASP A 190 1.67 -27.59 -0.06
CA ASP A 190 0.45 -28.15 0.50
C ASP A 190 0.17 -29.52 -0.14
N PRO A 191 0.34 -30.62 0.61
CA PRO A 191 0.10 -31.95 0.09
C PRO A 191 -1.36 -32.18 -0.32
N ALA A 192 -2.32 -31.47 0.26
CA ALA A 192 -3.73 -31.56 -0.12
C ALA A 192 -3.98 -31.00 -1.53
N HIS A 193 -3.10 -30.12 -2.01
CA HIS A 193 -3.25 -29.40 -3.28
C HIS A 193 -2.10 -29.71 -4.26
N ARG A 194 -1.71 -31.00 -4.34
CA ARG A 194 -0.68 -31.51 -5.26
C ARG A 194 0.69 -30.85 -5.08
N GLY A 195 1.00 -30.41 -3.86
CA GLY A 195 2.27 -29.75 -3.54
C GLY A 195 2.35 -28.29 -3.99
N GLN A 196 1.23 -27.66 -4.40
CA GLN A 196 1.18 -26.21 -4.58
C GLN A 196 1.42 -25.49 -3.26
N ARG A 197 2.00 -24.29 -3.29
CA ARG A 197 2.25 -23.55 -2.04
C ARG A 197 0.91 -23.11 -1.46
N ALA A 198 0.81 -22.95 -0.15
CA ALA A 198 -0.40 -22.39 0.46
C ALA A 198 -0.73 -20.99 -0.11
N SER A 199 0.27 -20.22 -0.52
CA SER A 199 0.08 -18.95 -1.23
C SER A 199 -0.47 -19.09 -2.65
N ASP A 200 -0.39 -20.27 -3.27
CA ASP A 200 -0.95 -20.53 -4.61
C ASP A 200 -2.40 -21.07 -4.53
N VAL A 201 -2.91 -21.30 -3.32
CA VAL A 201 -4.27 -21.78 -3.09
C VAL A 201 -5.10 -20.63 -2.53
N THR A 202 -6.09 -20.19 -3.29
CA THR A 202 -7.07 -19.18 -2.89
C THR A 202 -8.19 -19.83 -2.08
N PRO A 203 -8.37 -19.49 -0.79
CA PRO A 203 -9.43 -20.05 0.05
C PRO A 203 -10.85 -19.80 -0.48
N ASP A 204 -11.81 -20.67 -0.14
CA ASP A 204 -13.19 -20.60 -0.63
C ASP A 204 -13.99 -19.40 -0.11
N ASN A 205 -13.56 -18.80 1.00
CA ASN A 205 -14.16 -17.58 1.53
C ASN A 205 -13.73 -16.30 0.76
N VAL A 206 -12.93 -16.45 -0.30
CA VAL A 206 -12.61 -15.38 -1.27
C VAL A 206 -13.50 -15.51 -2.50
N GLU A 207 -14.31 -14.51 -2.77
CA GLU A 207 -15.19 -14.54 -3.94
C GLU A 207 -14.40 -14.44 -5.25
N PHE A 208 -13.55 -13.42 -5.38
CA PHE A 208 -12.67 -13.23 -6.52
C PHE A 208 -11.22 -13.16 -6.09
N ASN A 209 -10.34 -13.79 -6.86
CA ASN A 209 -8.89 -13.58 -6.75
C ASN A 209 -8.35 -13.01 -8.05
N LEU A 210 -7.65 -11.89 -7.93
CA LEU A 210 -7.00 -11.21 -9.03
C LEU A 210 -5.49 -11.38 -8.90
N GLU A 211 -4.94 -12.27 -9.71
CA GLU A 211 -3.51 -12.57 -9.74
C GLU A 211 -2.85 -11.75 -10.86
N VAL A 212 -2.03 -10.76 -10.51
CA VAL A 212 -1.25 -9.99 -11.48
C VAL A 212 0.19 -10.47 -11.40
N GLN A 213 0.65 -11.16 -12.44
CA GLN A 213 2.02 -11.68 -12.53
C GLN A 213 2.92 -10.68 -13.25
N SER A 214 4.17 -10.54 -12.80
CA SER A 214 5.17 -9.84 -13.59
C SER A 214 5.59 -10.68 -14.79
N SER A 215 5.60 -10.06 -15.96
CA SER A 215 6.02 -10.68 -17.22
C SER A 215 7.03 -9.81 -18.00
N GLY A 216 7.40 -8.66 -17.43
CA GLY A 216 8.34 -7.70 -18.00
C GLY A 216 9.78 -8.21 -18.08
N SER A 217 10.59 -7.43 -18.81
CA SER A 217 12.05 -7.53 -18.79
C SER A 217 12.55 -7.42 -17.35
N ASP A 218 13.51 -8.28 -16.97
CA ASP A 218 14.14 -8.22 -15.65
C ASP A 218 14.69 -6.80 -15.39
N VAL A 219 15.03 -6.05 -16.43
CA VAL A 219 15.42 -4.63 -16.37
C VAL A 219 14.28 -3.72 -16.86
N GLN A 220 13.90 -2.73 -16.05
CA GLN A 220 12.94 -1.67 -16.42
C GLN A 220 13.55 -0.28 -16.18
N ARG A 221 13.32 0.66 -17.10
CA ARG A 221 13.78 2.05 -16.97
C ARG A 221 12.85 2.85 -16.04
N VAL A 222 13.43 3.60 -15.12
CA VAL A 222 12.73 4.47 -14.17
C VAL A 222 13.41 5.84 -14.17
N GLY A 223 12.78 6.82 -14.81
CA GLY A 223 13.41 8.11 -15.06
C GLY A 223 14.71 7.92 -15.86
N GLN A 224 15.84 8.34 -15.28
CA GLN A 224 17.17 8.16 -15.86
C GLN A 224 17.88 6.86 -15.43
N GLY A 225 17.28 6.09 -14.49
CA GLY A 225 17.87 4.87 -13.93
C GLY A 225 17.31 3.58 -14.54
N LEU A 226 17.97 2.46 -14.23
CA LEU A 226 17.51 1.11 -14.53
C LEU A 226 17.27 0.37 -13.21
N VAL A 227 16.15 -0.34 -13.12
CA VAL A 227 15.81 -1.20 -11.99
C VAL A 227 15.79 -2.64 -12.47
N TYR A 228 16.55 -3.52 -11.80
CA TYR A 228 16.63 -4.94 -12.12
C TYR A 228 15.90 -5.80 -11.08
N SER A 229 15.02 -6.68 -11.53
CA SER A 229 14.41 -7.73 -10.71
C SER A 229 14.00 -8.93 -11.57
N PRO A 230 14.71 -10.08 -11.46
CA PRO A 230 14.38 -11.31 -12.18
C PRO A 230 13.33 -12.18 -11.46
N ILE A 231 12.81 -11.70 -10.32
CA ILE A 231 11.78 -12.39 -9.56
C ILE A 231 10.45 -12.28 -10.31
N ARG A 232 9.73 -13.38 -10.43
CA ARG A 232 8.38 -13.42 -11.03
C ARG A 232 7.62 -14.64 -10.58
N ASP A 233 6.33 -14.48 -10.35
CA ASP A 233 5.46 -15.59 -10.03
C ASP A 233 5.08 -16.28 -11.34
N ARG A 234 5.10 -17.61 -11.30
CA ARG A 234 4.82 -18.43 -12.49
C ARG A 234 3.79 -19.51 -12.20
N VAL A 235 3.40 -19.67 -10.94
CA VAL A 235 2.46 -20.70 -10.52
C VAL A 235 1.11 -20.02 -10.40
N PRO A 236 0.16 -20.29 -11.31
CA PRO A 236 -1.12 -19.65 -11.24
C PRO A 236 -1.92 -20.15 -10.03
N ASN A 237 -2.67 -19.25 -9.40
CA ASN A 237 -3.50 -19.60 -8.27
C ASN A 237 -4.61 -20.61 -8.65
N ILE A 238 -4.95 -21.49 -7.70
CA ILE A 238 -6.06 -22.43 -7.78
C ILE A 238 -6.99 -22.32 -6.58
N ARG A 239 -8.16 -22.94 -6.70
CA ARG A 239 -9.05 -23.24 -5.58
C ARG A 239 -8.67 -24.55 -4.88
N PRO A 240 -9.19 -24.82 -3.67
CA PRO A 240 -8.94 -26.09 -2.98
C PRO A 240 -9.37 -27.33 -3.79
N ASP A 241 -10.42 -27.19 -4.62
CA ASP A 241 -10.86 -28.26 -5.55
C ASP A 241 -9.98 -28.39 -6.81
N GLY A 242 -8.92 -27.60 -6.93
CA GLY A 242 -8.01 -27.57 -8.09
C GLY A 242 -8.53 -26.76 -9.28
N THR A 243 -9.73 -26.17 -9.21
CA THR A 243 -10.28 -25.33 -10.27
C THR A 243 -9.72 -23.91 -10.22
N ARG A 244 -10.10 -23.08 -11.21
CA ARG A 244 -9.76 -21.65 -11.27
C ARG A 244 -10.98 -20.74 -11.15
N ARG A 245 -12.06 -21.25 -10.55
CA ARG A 245 -13.34 -20.53 -10.45
C ARG A 245 -13.14 -19.21 -9.70
N GLY A 246 -13.58 -18.10 -10.30
CA GLY A 246 -13.44 -16.76 -9.71
C GLY A 246 -11.98 -16.28 -9.60
N ILE A 247 -11.02 -16.92 -10.27
CA ILE A 247 -9.63 -16.48 -10.34
C ILE A 247 -9.38 -15.85 -11.70
N VAL A 248 -8.92 -14.59 -11.71
CA VAL A 248 -8.53 -13.85 -12.90
C VAL A 248 -7.03 -13.65 -12.84
N THR A 249 -6.31 -14.17 -13.83
CA THR A 249 -4.85 -13.98 -13.92
C THR A 249 -4.51 -13.03 -15.06
N LEU A 250 -3.80 -11.96 -14.73
CA LEU A 250 -3.32 -10.94 -15.65
C LEU A 250 -1.80 -10.93 -15.67
N ARG A 251 -1.23 -10.46 -16.77
CA ARG A 251 0.22 -10.32 -16.94
C ARG A 251 0.57 -8.87 -17.16
N SER A 252 1.46 -8.34 -16.32
CA SER A 252 1.99 -6.99 -16.43
C SER A 252 3.36 -7.00 -17.11
N SER A 253 3.65 -6.00 -17.93
CA SER A 253 4.98 -5.69 -18.46
C SER A 253 5.88 -5.04 -17.42
N ASP A 254 5.36 -4.69 -16.25
CA ASP A 254 6.19 -4.29 -15.12
C ASP A 254 7.04 -5.47 -14.63
N ASN A 255 8.25 -5.18 -14.18
CA ASN A 255 9.00 -6.12 -13.35
C ASN A 255 8.47 -6.09 -11.91
N HIS A 256 8.85 -7.09 -11.11
CA HIS A 256 8.40 -7.27 -9.73
C HIS A 256 8.40 -5.97 -8.90
N ILE A 257 9.50 -5.21 -8.91
CA ILE A 257 9.66 -4.03 -8.03
C ILE A 257 8.80 -2.84 -8.50
N MET A 258 8.38 -2.84 -9.76
CA MET A 258 7.64 -1.71 -10.35
C MET A 258 6.13 -1.81 -10.17
N MET A 259 5.61 -3.02 -9.94
CA MET A 259 4.17 -3.28 -9.83
C MET A 259 3.46 -2.45 -8.75
N PRO A 260 4.04 -2.25 -7.54
CA PRO A 260 3.41 -1.48 -6.46
C PRO A 260 3.09 -0.01 -6.77
N ARG A 261 3.70 0.57 -7.81
CA ARG A 261 3.63 2.02 -8.05
C ARG A 261 2.28 2.46 -8.60
N ALA A 262 1.78 3.61 -8.16
CA ALA A 262 0.47 4.15 -8.58
C ALA A 262 0.25 4.22 -10.12
N GLY A 263 1.31 4.55 -10.86
CA GLY A 263 1.31 4.68 -12.32
C GLY A 263 1.75 3.44 -13.09
N SER A 264 1.93 2.29 -12.42
CA SER A 264 2.37 1.05 -13.05
C SER A 264 1.29 0.49 -13.98
N GLN A 265 1.71 -0.36 -14.93
CA GLN A 265 0.74 -1.12 -15.74
C GLN A 265 -0.03 -2.09 -14.84
N SER A 266 0.60 -2.67 -13.82
CA SER A 266 -0.06 -3.54 -12.85
C SER A 266 -1.23 -2.84 -12.16
N MET A 267 -1.07 -1.60 -11.69
CA MET A 267 -2.17 -0.84 -11.08
C MET A 267 -3.26 -0.49 -12.09
N THR A 268 -2.89 -0.28 -13.36
CA THR A 268 -3.87 -0.08 -14.44
C THR A 268 -4.70 -1.33 -14.70
N LEU A 269 -4.06 -2.51 -14.74
CA LEU A 269 -4.73 -3.80 -14.87
C LEU A 269 -5.66 -4.07 -13.69
N VAL A 270 -5.22 -3.77 -12.46
CA VAL A 270 -6.05 -3.93 -11.25
C VAL A 270 -7.32 -3.08 -11.35
N ARG A 271 -7.19 -1.78 -11.68
CA ARG A 271 -8.36 -0.90 -11.86
C ARG A 271 -9.30 -1.38 -12.97
N GLY A 272 -8.75 -1.87 -14.08
CA GLY A 272 -9.55 -2.44 -15.17
C GLY A 272 -10.33 -3.68 -14.73
N ALA A 273 -9.72 -4.55 -13.92
CA ALA A 273 -10.39 -5.72 -13.37
C ALA A 273 -11.45 -5.35 -12.33
N LEU A 274 -11.18 -4.37 -11.46
CA LEU A 274 -12.16 -3.86 -10.50
C LEU A 274 -13.42 -3.34 -11.22
N GLU A 275 -13.25 -2.58 -12.31
CA GLU A 275 -14.37 -2.12 -13.14
C GLU A 275 -15.19 -3.31 -13.67
N GLN A 276 -14.54 -4.32 -14.25
CA GLN A 276 -15.22 -5.49 -14.82
C GLN A 276 -15.96 -6.33 -13.77
N LEU A 277 -15.47 -6.33 -12.53
CA LEU A 277 -16.08 -7.06 -11.41
C LEU A 277 -17.15 -6.22 -10.67
N GLY A 278 -17.40 -4.99 -11.10
CA GLY A 278 -18.45 -4.11 -10.58
C GLY A 278 -18.16 -3.53 -9.20
N PHE A 279 -16.93 -3.05 -8.96
CA PHE A 279 -16.53 -2.38 -7.72
C PHE A 279 -16.77 -0.88 -7.72
#